data_AF-A0A4P7L1A7-F1
#
_entry.id   AF-A0A4P7L1A7-F1
#
_cell.length_a   1.000
_cell.length_b   1.000
_cell.length_c   1.000
_cell.angle_alpha   90.00
_cell.angle_beta   90.00
_cell.angle_gamma   90.00
#
_symmetry.space_group_name_H-M   'P 1'
#
loop_
_entity.id
_entity.type
_entity.pdbx_description
1 polymer ?
#
loop_
_entity_poly.entity_id
_entity_poly.type
_entity_poly.pdbx_seq_one_letter_code
_entity_poly.pdbx_strand_id
1 'polypeptide(L)' 'MSRKQIAFTEATHMKIERAALDVSIKTGKIVKWTDVVHFMVEKYLEEAKKDMVHNAIDKREKKQPK' A
#
# COMPACT_ATOMS: atom_id res chain seq x y z
N MET A 1 -3.79 19.42 -8.87
CA MET A 1 -3.55 17.96 -8.75
C MET A 1 -3.10 17.41 -10.09
N SER A 2 -1.93 16.78 -10.18
CA SER A 2 -1.48 16.10 -11.42
C SER A 2 -1.86 14.62 -11.39
N ARG A 3 -2.45 14.09 -12.47
CA ARG A 3 -2.74 12.66 -12.58
C ARG A 3 -1.44 11.84 -12.62
N LYS A 4 -1.35 10.80 -11.81
CA LYS A 4 -0.30 9.77 -11.84
C LYS A 4 -0.95 8.41 -12.05
N GLN A 5 -0.24 7.47 -12.66
CA GLN A 5 -0.69 6.10 -12.89
C GLN A 5 0.22 5.14 -12.13
N ILE A 6 -0.39 4.13 -11.49
CA ILE A 6 0.31 3.05 -10.80
C ILE A 6 -0.28 1.74 -11.33
N ALA A 7 0.60 0.79 -11.70
CA ALA A 7 0.18 -0.53 -12.13
C ALA A 7 0.04 -1.46 -10.93
N PHE A 8 -1.05 -2.22 -10.89
CA PHE A 8 -1.29 -3.27 -9.90
C PHE A 8 -1.52 -4.60 -10.60
N THR A 9 -1.14 -5.69 -9.94
CA THR A 9 -1.66 -7.00 -10.32
C THR A 9 -3.16 -7.06 -10.00
N GLU A 10 -3.91 -7.87 -10.73
CA GLU A 10 -5.34 -8.06 -10.47
C GLU A 10 -5.60 -8.51 -9.02
N ALA A 11 -4.78 -9.44 -8.51
CA ALA A 11 -4.89 -9.91 -7.13
C ALA A 11 -4.68 -8.79 -6.10
N THR A 12 -3.74 -7.87 -6.32
CA THR A 12 -3.53 -6.72 -5.43
C THR A 12 -4.68 -5.74 -5.52
N HIS A 13 -5.15 -5.44 -6.74
CA HIS A 13 -6.31 -4.58 -6.94
C HIS A 13 -7.56 -5.12 -6.22
N MET A 14 -7.84 -6.41 -6.33
CA MET A 14 -8.96 -7.07 -5.64
C MET A 14 -8.85 -7.00 -4.11
N LYS A 15 -7.65 -7.06 -3.55
CA LYS A 15 -7.45 -6.87 -2.10
C LYS A 15 -7.78 -5.44 -1.66
N ILE A 16 -7.38 -4.45 -2.45
CA ILE A 16 -7.68 -3.04 -2.16
C ILE A 16 -9.19 -2.79 -2.30
N GLU A 17 -9.81 -3.34 -3.34
CA GLU A 17 -11.26 -3.22 -3.55
C GLU A 17 -12.05 -3.81 -2.37
N ARG A 18 -11.66 -5.00 -1.89
CA ARG A 18 -12.26 -5.61 -0.70
C ARG A 18 -12.09 -4.75 0.55
N ALA A 19 -10.91 -4.16 0.75
CA ALA A 19 -10.70 -3.23 1.87
C ALA A 19 -11.62 -2.00 1.77
N ALA A 20 -11.81 -1.45 0.57
CA ALA A 20 -12.73 -0.34 0.35
C ALA A 20 -14.20 -0.73 0.64
N LEU A 21 -14.62 -1.93 0.21
CA LEU A 21 -15.94 -2.49 0.53
C LEU A 21 -16.13 -2.68 2.03
N ASP A 22 -15.15 -3.25 2.72
CA ASP A 22 -15.20 -3.48 4.17
C ASP A 22 -15.33 -2.17 4.94
N VAL A 23 -14.56 -1.15 4.58
CA VAL A 23 -14.70 0.20 5.15
C VAL A 23 -16.09 0.76 4.85
N SER A 24 -16.59 0.57 3.62
CA SER A 24 -17.90 1.09 3.23
C SER A 24 -19.02 0.47 4.05
N ILE A 25 -19.01 -0.85 4.22
CA ILE A 25 -19.99 -1.61 5.02
C ILE A 25 -19.95 -1.14 6.48
N LYS A 26 -18.76 -1.00 7.06
CA LYS A 26 -18.60 -0.64 8.47
C LYS A 26 -18.94 0.83 8.78
N THR A 27 -18.71 1.73 7.83
CA THR A 27 -18.90 3.18 8.03
C THR A 27 -20.21 3.70 7.45
N GLY A 28 -20.89 2.92 6.61
CA GLY A 28 -22.08 3.34 5.86
C GLY A 28 -21.79 4.35 4.74
N LYS A 29 -20.52 4.64 4.45
CA LYS A 29 -20.10 5.58 3.41
C LYS A 29 -19.56 4.83 2.20
N ILE A 30 -19.87 5.29 1.00
CA ILE A 30 -19.29 4.69 -0.21
C ILE A 30 -17.81 5.11 -0.30
N VAL A 31 -16.90 4.14 -0.17
CA VAL A 31 -15.44 4.31 -0.29
C VAL A 31 -14.95 3.60 -1.54
N LYS A 32 -14.14 4.29 -2.35
CA LYS A 32 -13.52 3.71 -3.55
C LYS A 32 -12.14 3.16 -3.24
N TRP A 33 -11.66 2.19 -4.01
CA TRP A 33 -10.28 1.67 -3.86
C TRP A 33 -9.23 2.79 -3.96
N THR A 34 -9.46 3.83 -4.77
CA THR A 34 -8.58 4.98 -4.88
C THR A 34 -8.45 5.76 -3.58
N ASP A 35 -9.53 5.85 -2.79
CA ASP A 35 -9.54 6.58 -1.52
C ASP A 35 -8.68 5.85 -0.49
N VAL A 36 -8.74 4.50 -0.49
CA VAL A 36 -7.87 3.66 0.32
C VAL A 36 -6.40 3.88 -0.06
N VAL A 37 -6.07 3.87 -1.36
CA VAL A 37 -4.70 4.09 -1.83
C VAL A 37 -4.19 5.49 -1.47
N HIS A 38 -5.00 6.54 -1.68
CA HIS A 38 -4.60 7.90 -1.28
C HIS A 38 -4.37 7.99 0.23
N PHE A 39 -5.26 7.41 1.04
CA PHE A 39 -5.09 7.37 2.49
C PHE A 39 -3.79 6.65 2.88
N MET A 40 -3.48 5.53 2.21
CA MET A 40 -2.23 4.80 2.44
C MET A 40 -1.00 5.66 2.16
N VAL A 41 -0.97 6.35 1.03
CA VAL A 41 0.16 7.21 0.67
C VAL A 41 0.27 8.40 1.64
N GLU A 42 -0.83 9.02 2.04
CA GLU A 42 -0.77 10.19 2.92
C GLU A 42 -0.43 9.86 4.36
N LYS A 43 -0.92 8.73 4.88
CA LYS A 43 -0.80 8.38 6.31
C LYS A 43 0.32 7.39 6.62
N TYR A 44 0.66 6.52 5.66
CA TYR A 44 1.59 5.41 5.89
C TYR A 44 2.87 5.48 5.04
N LEU A 45 3.13 6.57 4.32
CA LEU A 45 4.36 6.73 3.53
C LEU A 45 5.64 6.62 4.37
N GLU A 46 5.66 7.22 5.56
CA GLU A 46 6.85 7.22 6.41
C GLU A 46 7.17 5.84 6.97
N GLU A 47 6.14 5.05 7.30
CA GLU A 47 6.29 3.65 7.72
C GLU A 47 6.76 2.80 6.55
N ALA A 48 6.13 2.93 5.39
CA ALA A 48 6.54 2.22 4.17
C ALA A 48 8.00 2.51 3.82
N LYS A 49 8.45 3.77 3.94
CA LYS A 49 9.86 4.16 3.73
C LYS A 49 10.79 3.45 4.71
N LYS A 50 10.47 3.44 6.00
CA LYS A 50 11.29 2.77 7.03
C LYS A 50 11.41 1.28 6.75
N ASP A 51 10.29 0.62 6.46
CA ASP A 51 10.28 -0.81 6.15
C ASP A 51 11.07 -1.13 4.89
N MET A 52 10.98 -0.30 3.85
CA MET A 52 11.78 -0.47 2.64
C MET A 52 13.28 -0.37 2.90
N VAL A 53 13.70 0.60 3.72
CA VAL A 53 15.11 0.74 4.12
C VAL A 53 15.57 -0.46 4.93
N HIS A 54 14.82 -0.86 5.94
CA HIS A 54 15.14 -2.00 6.80
C HIS A 54 15.26 -3.29 5.97
N ASN A 55 14.27 -3.59 5.13
CA ASN A 55 14.29 -4.76 4.24
C ASN A 55 15.46 -4.75 3.25
N ALA A 56 15.90 -3.57 2.80
CA ALA A 56 17.04 -3.44 1.90
C ALA A 56 18.37 -3.72 2.63
N ILE A 57 18.50 -3.30 3.90
CA ILE A 57 19.67 -3.57 4.74
C ILE A 57 19.76 -5.06 5.07
N ASP A 58 18.68 -5.66 5.55
CA ASP A 58 18.62 -7.09 5.92
C ASP A 58 18.98 -8.01 4.74
N LYS A 59 18.58 -7.64 3.52
CA LYS A 59 18.91 -8.39 2.30
C LYS A 59 20.39 -8.29 1.92
N ARG A 60 21.10 -7.24 2.33
CA ARG A 60 22.55 -7.09 2.12
C ARG A 60 23.34 -7.97 3.08
N GLU A 61 22.94 -8.01 4.35
CA GLU A 61 23.59 -8.84 5.37
C GLU A 61 23.49 -10.34 5.04
N LYS A 62 22.34 -10.80 4.52
CA LYS A 62 22.14 -12.20 4.12
C LYS A 62 22.92 -12.62 2.87
N LYS A 63 23.48 -11.69 2.09
CA LYS A 63 24.27 -11.97 0.87
C LYS A 63 25.78 -12.03 1.09
N GLN A 64 26.25 -11.82 2.32
CA GLN A 64 27.66 -12.07 2.68
C GLN A 64 27.77 -13.27 3.63
N PRO A 65 27.68 -14.52 3.14
CA PRO A 65 28.36 -15.62 3.80
C PRO A 65 29.87 -15.46 3.56
N LYS A 66 30.62 -15.45 4.66
CA LYS A 66 32.09 -15.50 4.69
C LYS A 66 32.65 -16.70 3.92
#